data_AF-A0A1Y4S2G4-F1
#
_entry.id   AF-A0A1Y4S2G4-F1
#
_cell.length_a   1.000
_cell.length_b   1.000
_cell.length_c   1.000
_cell.angle_alpha   90.00
_cell.angle_beta   90.00
_cell.angle_gamma   90.00
#
_symmetry.space_group_name_H-M   'P 1'
#
loop_
_entity.id
_entity.type
_entity.pdbx_description
1 polymer ?
#
loop_
_entity_poly.entity_id
_entity_poly.type
_entity_poly.pdbx_seq_one_letter_code
_entity_poly.pdbx_strand_id
1 'polypeptide(L)'
;MNIEAINQANQQAVRTMLEADPVWVDVRPAIEVIPGMTKDTILHAGPPITWERMCGPMKGAIAGALMLEGRARTEKEAYELAASGEIHFAPCHNHSAVGPMAGVTSPSMPVFVIHNRKHGNDAYCNLNEGRGKVLRYGGLGPEVHERLVWMNEVLGPALQAVIKAMGELRIKP
;
A
#
# COMPACT_ATOMS: atom_id res chain seq x y z
N MET A 1 37.80 -8.76 -7.61
CA MET A 1 36.52 -8.84 -6.86
C MET A 1 36.83 -9.44 -5.50
N ASN A 2 36.48 -8.76 -4.40
CA ASN A 2 36.83 -9.23 -3.05
C ASN A 2 35.75 -10.20 -2.55
N ILE A 3 35.95 -11.50 -2.75
CA ILE A 3 35.00 -12.57 -2.39
C ILE A 3 34.72 -12.58 -0.88
N GLU A 4 35.74 -12.34 -0.07
CA GLU A 4 35.61 -12.33 1.39
C GLU A 4 34.66 -11.20 1.86
N ALA A 5 34.84 -10.00 1.31
CA ALA A 5 33.94 -8.89 1.59
C ALA A 5 32.48 -9.18 1.15
N ILE A 6 32.29 -9.86 0.01
CA ILE A 6 30.97 -10.27 -0.46
C ILE A 6 30.33 -11.26 0.51
N ASN A 7 31.09 -12.27 0.96
CA ASN A 7 30.59 -13.28 1.90
C ASN A 7 30.17 -12.66 3.23
N GLN A 8 30.97 -11.74 3.76
CA GLN A 8 30.65 -11.02 5.00
C GLN A 8 29.39 -10.16 4.85
N ALA A 9 29.25 -9.42 3.74
CA ALA A 9 28.05 -8.64 3.46
C ALA A 9 26.79 -9.51 3.33
N ASN A 10 26.90 -10.66 2.65
CA ASN A 10 25.79 -11.62 2.50
C ASN A 10 25.36 -12.20 3.86
N GLN A 11 26.32 -12.61 4.69
CA GLN A 11 26.05 -13.12 6.03
C GLN A 11 25.33 -12.06 6.87
N GLN A 12 25.78 -10.81 6.83
CA GLN A 12 25.13 -9.72 7.55
C GLN A 12 23.70 -9.47 7.03
N ALA A 13 23.48 -9.45 5.72
CA ALA A 13 22.16 -9.24 5.13
C ALA A 13 21.16 -10.34 5.53
N VAL A 14 21.55 -11.61 5.41
CA VAL A 14 20.73 -12.75 5.81
C VAL A 14 20.46 -12.73 7.31
N ARG A 15 21.47 -12.44 8.13
CA ARG A 15 21.31 -12.33 9.57
C ARG A 15 20.32 -11.23 9.95
N THR A 16 20.44 -10.04 9.37
CA THR A 16 19.51 -8.93 9.61
C THR A 16 18.07 -9.33 9.27
N MET A 17 17.85 -10.01 8.14
CA MET A 17 16.53 -10.49 7.72
C MET A 17 15.98 -11.55 8.68
N LEU A 18 16.79 -12.54 9.07
CA LEU A 18 16.37 -13.62 9.96
C LEU A 18 16.13 -13.15 11.40
N GLU A 19 16.88 -12.16 11.88
CA GLU A 19 16.69 -11.58 13.22
C GLU A 19 15.50 -10.64 13.32
N ALA A 20 14.93 -10.19 12.20
CA ALA A 20 13.76 -9.31 12.19
C ALA A 20 12.63 -9.90 13.03
N ASP A 21 11.97 -9.03 13.80
CA ASP A 21 10.92 -9.35 14.74
C ASP A 21 9.69 -8.45 14.47
N PRO A 22 8.98 -8.70 13.36
CA PRO A 22 7.86 -7.89 12.95
C PRO A 22 6.61 -8.17 13.79
N VAL A 23 5.98 -7.09 14.23
CA VAL A 23 4.70 -7.07 14.95
C VAL A 23 3.75 -6.11 14.23
N TRP A 24 2.48 -6.48 14.15
CA TRP A 24 1.42 -5.55 13.77
C TRP A 24 1.06 -4.68 14.97
N VAL A 25 1.05 -3.35 14.79
CA VAL A 25 0.86 -2.39 15.89
C VAL A 25 -0.26 -1.37 15.66
N ASP A 26 -0.68 -1.15 14.41
CA ASP A 26 -1.72 -0.17 14.10
C ASP A 26 -2.38 -0.45 12.73
N VAL A 27 -3.52 0.21 12.50
CA VAL A 27 -4.10 0.40 11.16
C VAL A 27 -4.41 1.89 11.02
N ARG A 28 -3.87 2.52 9.97
CA ARG A 28 -3.95 3.98 9.77
C ARG A 28 -4.21 4.32 8.31
N PRO A 29 -4.82 5.47 8.01
CA PRO A 29 -4.80 6.02 6.66
C PRO A 29 -3.37 6.15 6.13
N ALA A 30 -3.14 5.77 4.88
CA ALA A 30 -1.83 5.73 4.26
C ALA A 30 -1.07 7.07 4.39
N ILE A 31 -1.76 8.20 4.18
CA ILE A 31 -1.17 9.55 4.26
C ILE A 31 -0.58 9.91 5.63
N GLU A 32 -1.05 9.26 6.69
CA GLU A 32 -0.60 9.58 8.05
C GLU A 32 0.72 8.88 8.43
N VAL A 33 1.04 7.76 7.77
CA VAL A 33 2.11 6.87 8.21
C VAL A 33 3.12 6.51 7.13
N ILE A 34 2.73 6.50 5.86
CA ILE A 34 3.64 6.15 4.77
C ILE A 34 4.60 7.33 4.49
N PRO A 35 5.93 7.13 4.61
CA PRO A 35 6.91 8.19 4.41
C PRO A 35 6.80 8.84 3.03
N GLY A 36 6.76 10.17 2.97
CA GLY A 36 6.74 10.91 1.70
C GLY A 36 5.43 10.84 0.90
N MET A 37 4.37 10.23 1.45
CA MET A 37 3.06 10.25 0.81
C MET A 37 2.42 11.64 0.91
N THR A 38 1.81 12.09 -0.18
CA THR A 38 1.03 13.34 -0.24
C THR A 38 -0.39 13.05 -0.70
N LYS A 39 -1.28 14.05 -0.62
CA LYS A 39 -2.65 13.96 -1.18
C LYS A 39 -2.68 13.68 -2.69
N ASP A 40 -1.60 13.97 -3.40
CA ASP A 40 -1.46 13.80 -4.85
C ASP A 40 -0.62 12.57 -5.20
N THR A 41 -0.23 11.75 -4.21
CA THR A 41 0.56 10.54 -4.40
C THR A 41 -0.34 9.31 -4.46
N ILE A 42 -0.17 8.49 -5.50
CA ILE A 42 -0.73 7.14 -5.56
C ILE A 42 0.42 6.14 -5.68
N LEU A 43 0.48 5.19 -4.75
CA LEU A 43 1.47 4.14 -4.78
C LEU A 43 1.00 2.97 -5.63
N HIS A 44 1.95 2.21 -6.20
CA HIS A 44 1.67 1.01 -6.99
C HIS A 44 2.70 -0.11 -6.76
N ALA A 45 2.34 -1.35 -7.13
CA ALA A 45 3.28 -2.47 -7.11
C ALA A 45 4.35 -2.37 -8.20
N GLY A 46 5.46 -3.11 -8.01
CA GLY A 46 6.54 -3.22 -8.99
C GLY A 46 7.53 -2.03 -8.99
N PRO A 47 8.43 -1.96 -9.98
CA PRO A 47 9.41 -0.87 -10.13
C PRO A 47 8.76 0.41 -10.71
N PRO A 48 9.48 1.55 -10.76
CA PRO A 48 8.96 2.78 -11.35
C PRO A 48 8.42 2.57 -12.77
N ILE A 49 7.21 3.09 -13.02
CA ILE A 49 6.54 3.00 -14.32
C ILE A 49 5.70 4.26 -14.55
N THR A 50 5.73 4.79 -15.78
CA THR A 50 4.89 5.93 -16.15
C THR A 50 3.46 5.47 -16.45
N TRP A 51 2.50 6.38 -16.28
CA TRP A 51 1.09 6.10 -16.52
C TRP A 51 0.83 5.43 -17.88
N GLU A 52 1.45 5.92 -18.96
CA GLU A 52 1.24 5.43 -20.32
C GLU A 52 1.57 3.93 -20.43
N ARG A 53 2.61 3.50 -19.70
CA ARG A 53 3.14 2.14 -19.72
C ARG A 53 2.45 1.20 -18.74
N MET A 54 1.62 1.71 -17.82
CA MET A 54 0.86 0.87 -16.89
C MET A 54 -0.15 0.00 -17.64
N CYS A 55 -0.32 -1.24 -17.17
CA CYS A 55 -1.29 -2.17 -17.74
C CYS A 55 -2.73 -1.77 -17.36
N GLY A 56 -3.71 -2.26 -18.12
CA GLY A 56 -5.14 -1.97 -17.90
C GLY A 56 -5.61 -2.18 -16.45
N PRO A 57 -5.32 -3.32 -15.80
CA PRO A 57 -5.69 -3.54 -14.40
C PRO A 57 -5.13 -2.50 -13.42
N MET A 58 -3.87 -2.09 -13.60
CA MET A 58 -3.26 -1.06 -12.75
C MET A 58 -3.90 0.32 -13.00
N LYS A 59 -4.18 0.67 -14.26
CA LYS A 59 -4.89 1.90 -14.62
C LYS A 59 -6.30 1.95 -14.03
N GLY A 60 -7.05 0.84 -14.11
CA GLY A 60 -8.36 0.73 -13.49
C GLY A 60 -8.31 0.86 -11.97
N ALA A 61 -7.31 0.25 -11.33
CA ALA A 61 -7.11 0.37 -9.89
C ALA A 61 -6.80 1.82 -9.46
N ILE A 62 -5.97 2.53 -10.22
CA ILE A 62 -5.68 3.96 -10.00
C ILE A 62 -6.94 4.81 -10.19
N ALA A 63 -7.72 4.55 -11.24
CA ALA A 63 -8.96 5.27 -11.49
C ALA A 63 -9.94 5.10 -10.32
N GLY A 64 -10.12 3.86 -9.82
CA GLY A 64 -10.99 3.59 -8.68
C GLY A 64 -10.49 4.22 -7.39
N ALA A 65 -9.17 4.26 -7.19
CA ALA A 65 -8.55 4.98 -6.07
C ALA A 65 -8.79 6.50 -6.16
N LEU A 66 -8.63 7.13 -7.33
CA LEU A 66 -8.94 8.55 -7.50
C LEU A 66 -10.41 8.88 -7.24
N MET A 67 -11.31 7.98 -7.61
CA MET A 67 -12.73 8.10 -7.30
C MET A 67 -13.00 7.95 -5.79
N LEU A 68 -12.31 7.03 -5.10
CA LEU A 68 -12.38 6.90 -3.63
C LEU A 68 -11.93 8.18 -2.93
N GLU A 69 -10.85 8.81 -3.40
CA GLU A 69 -10.34 10.09 -2.87
C GLU A 69 -11.23 11.29 -3.26
N GLY A 70 -12.36 11.08 -3.95
CA GLY A 70 -13.26 12.15 -4.37
C GLY A 70 -12.68 13.10 -5.43
N ARG A 71 -11.59 12.69 -6.09
CA ARG A 71 -10.88 13.50 -7.10
C ARG A 71 -11.46 13.39 -8.50
N ALA A 72 -12.30 12.39 -8.74
CA ALA A 72 -13.02 12.18 -9.98
C ALA A 72 -14.40 11.58 -9.66
N ARG A 73 -15.43 11.98 -10.41
CA ARG A 73 -16.80 11.47 -10.26
C ARG A 73 -17.10 10.30 -11.17
N THR A 74 -16.33 10.16 -12.25
CA THR A 74 -16.49 9.09 -13.23
C THR A 74 -15.15 8.44 -13.54
N GLU A 75 -15.21 7.21 -14.08
CA GLU A 75 -14.02 6.52 -14.57
C GLU A 75 -13.28 7.39 -15.58
N LYS A 76 -13.99 7.96 -16.56
CA LYS A 76 -13.39 8.82 -17.59
C LYS A 76 -12.61 10.00 -16.98
N GLU A 77 -13.21 10.74 -16.06
CA GLU A 77 -12.54 11.85 -15.36
C GLU A 77 -11.29 11.36 -14.60
N ALA A 78 -11.36 10.17 -13.99
CA ALA A 78 -10.24 9.60 -13.25
C ALA A 78 -9.06 9.24 -14.16
N TYR A 79 -9.33 8.68 -15.35
CA TYR A 79 -8.29 8.40 -16.35
C TYR A 79 -7.68 9.68 -16.93
N GLU A 80 -8.50 10.71 -17.17
CA GLU A 80 -8.03 12.02 -17.64
C GLU A 80 -7.13 12.69 -16.59
N LEU A 81 -7.54 12.69 -15.32
CA LEU A 81 -6.74 13.20 -14.21
C LEU A 81 -5.44 12.40 -14.01
N ALA A 82 -5.50 11.07 -14.07
CA ALA A 82 -4.30 10.24 -13.98
C ALA A 82 -3.30 10.54 -15.11
N ALA A 83 -3.78 10.93 -16.29
CA ALA A 83 -2.96 11.31 -17.44
C ALA A 83 -2.51 12.78 -17.43
N SER A 84 -3.03 13.64 -16.55
CA SER A 84 -2.77 15.09 -16.59
C SER A 84 -1.37 15.49 -16.11
N GLY A 85 -0.68 14.59 -15.41
CA GLY A 85 0.59 14.86 -14.75
C GLY A 85 0.45 15.47 -13.35
N GLU A 86 -0.78 15.67 -12.86
CA GLU A 86 -1.03 16.16 -11.49
C GLU A 86 -0.86 15.07 -10.42
N ILE A 87 -0.94 13.80 -10.80
CA ILE A 87 -0.79 12.66 -9.89
C ILE A 87 0.66 12.17 -9.88
N HIS A 88 1.24 12.06 -8.70
CA HIS A 88 2.55 11.46 -8.51
C HIS A 88 2.42 9.95 -8.27
N PHE A 89 2.82 9.17 -9.27
CA PHE A 89 2.91 7.72 -9.15
C PHE A 89 4.28 7.29 -8.61
N ALA A 90 4.29 6.47 -7.57
CA ALA A 90 5.53 5.93 -7.01
C ALA A 90 5.40 4.45 -6.61
N PRO A 91 6.47 3.65 -6.73
CA PRO A 91 6.49 2.28 -6.21
C PRO A 91 6.29 2.23 -4.70
N CYS A 92 5.48 1.30 -4.22
CA CYS A 92 5.34 1.07 -2.77
C CYS A 92 6.71 0.85 -2.09
N HIS A 93 7.63 0.14 -2.75
CA HIS A 93 8.95 -0.21 -2.20
C HIS A 93 9.84 1.01 -1.91
N ASN A 94 9.59 2.16 -2.55
CA ASN A 94 10.32 3.40 -2.27
C ASN A 94 9.83 4.11 -1.00
N HIS A 95 8.69 3.67 -0.45
CA HIS A 95 8.00 4.29 0.67
C HIS A 95 7.79 3.29 1.84
N SER A 96 8.69 2.31 1.97
CA SER A 96 8.60 1.22 2.97
C SER A 96 7.29 0.44 2.91
N ALA A 97 6.62 0.42 1.77
CA ALA A 97 5.33 -0.22 1.59
C ALA A 97 5.40 -1.37 0.59
N VAL A 98 4.42 -2.26 0.64
CA VAL A 98 4.17 -3.28 -0.39
C VAL A 98 2.68 -3.29 -0.73
N GLY A 99 2.37 -3.64 -1.98
CA GLY A 99 1.00 -3.72 -2.47
C GLY A 99 0.79 -5.02 -3.25
N PRO A 100 -0.25 -5.82 -2.94
CA PRO A 100 -0.53 -7.04 -3.69
C PRO A 100 -1.15 -6.73 -5.06
N MET A 101 -0.76 -7.50 -6.09
CA MET A 101 -1.31 -7.41 -7.45
C MET A 101 -1.05 -6.04 -8.10
N ALA A 102 -2.08 -5.24 -8.44
CA ALA A 102 -1.87 -3.85 -8.88
C ALA A 102 -1.19 -3.00 -7.80
N GLY A 103 -1.40 -3.38 -6.52
CA GLY A 103 -0.76 -2.76 -5.36
C GLY A 103 -1.09 -1.29 -5.16
N VAL A 104 -2.21 -0.84 -5.71
CA VAL A 104 -2.60 0.57 -5.62
C VAL A 104 -2.95 0.92 -4.18
N THR A 105 -2.33 1.99 -3.67
CA THR A 105 -2.62 2.57 -2.36
C THR A 105 -2.74 4.08 -2.49
N SER A 106 -3.91 4.62 -2.12
CA SER A 106 -4.19 6.06 -2.13
C SER A 106 -4.23 6.64 -0.72
N PRO A 107 -4.18 7.98 -0.56
CA PRO A 107 -3.97 8.65 0.72
C PRO A 107 -4.93 8.22 1.85
N SER A 108 -6.21 8.06 1.57
CA SER A 108 -7.22 7.70 2.57
C SER A 108 -7.29 6.21 2.89
N MET A 109 -6.70 5.34 2.05
CA MET A 109 -6.81 3.89 2.24
C MET A 109 -6.14 3.45 3.54
N PRO A 110 -6.78 2.59 4.34
CA PRO A 110 -6.18 2.03 5.53
C PRO A 110 -5.06 1.07 5.16
N VAL A 111 -3.97 1.17 5.91
CA VAL A 111 -2.80 0.29 5.80
C VAL A 111 -2.49 -0.34 7.15
N PHE A 112 -2.02 -1.58 7.13
CA PHE A 112 -1.36 -2.19 8.28
C PHE A 112 -0.06 -1.43 8.57
N VAL A 113 0.18 -1.12 9.84
CA VAL A 113 1.47 -0.62 10.33
C VAL A 113 2.19 -1.78 11.01
N ILE A 114 3.27 -2.23 10.38
CA ILE A 114 4.12 -3.31 10.89
C ILE A 114 5.40 -2.68 11.42
N HIS A 115 5.68 -2.88 12.71
CA HIS A 115 6.91 -2.43 13.34
C HIS A 115 7.86 -3.60 13.52
N ASN A 116 9.14 -3.43 13.16
CA ASN A 116 10.18 -4.39 13.46
C ASN A 116 10.88 -4.04 14.78
N ARG A 117 10.52 -4.71 15.88
CA ARG A 117 11.09 -4.42 17.22
C ARG A 117 12.61 -4.56 17.27
N LYS A 118 13.18 -5.44 16.44
CA LYS A 118 14.62 -5.73 16.44
C LYS A 118 15.45 -4.57 15.86
N HIS A 119 15.01 -3.98 14.76
CA HIS A 119 15.79 -2.98 14.00
C HIS A 119 15.11 -1.59 13.95
N GLY A 120 13.91 -1.45 14.52
CA GLY A 120 13.21 -0.18 14.68
C GLY A 120 12.57 0.40 13.41
N ASN A 121 12.58 -0.34 12.29
CA ASN A 121 11.99 0.10 11.02
C ASN A 121 10.53 -0.32 10.89
N ASP A 122 9.75 0.48 10.15
CA ASP A 122 8.34 0.20 9.86
C ASP A 122 8.13 -0.27 8.41
N ALA A 123 7.05 -1.01 8.18
CA ALA A 123 6.58 -1.40 6.86
C ALA A 123 5.05 -1.36 6.76
N TYR A 124 4.55 -1.12 5.54
CA TYR A 124 3.13 -0.87 5.30
C TYR A 124 2.55 -1.75 4.20
N CYS A 125 1.28 -2.11 4.32
CA CYS A 125 0.54 -2.82 3.27
C CYS A 125 -0.94 -2.46 3.37
N ASN A 126 -1.62 -2.29 2.23
CA ASN A 126 -3.05 -2.05 2.21
C ASN A 126 -3.86 -3.29 2.67
N LEU A 127 -5.12 -3.08 3.01
CA LEU A 127 -6.01 -4.15 3.46
C LEU A 127 -6.52 -5.01 2.28
N ASN A 128 -6.80 -6.29 2.56
CA ASN A 128 -7.38 -7.19 1.58
C ASN A 128 -8.89 -6.90 1.40
N GLU A 129 -9.29 -6.56 0.18
CA GLU A 129 -10.67 -6.22 -0.18
C GLU A 129 -11.66 -7.39 -0.21
N GLY A 130 -11.19 -8.62 0.05
CA GLY A 130 -11.98 -9.84 -0.05
C GLY A 130 -11.94 -10.50 -1.43
N ARG A 131 -13.00 -11.24 -1.76
CA ARG A 131 -13.13 -12.05 -2.99
C ARG A 131 -14.04 -11.35 -4.02
N GLY A 132 -13.96 -11.79 -5.27
CA GLY A 132 -14.80 -11.29 -6.36
C GLY A 132 -14.17 -10.11 -7.09
N LYS A 133 -15.02 -9.19 -7.57
CA LYS A 133 -14.58 -7.96 -8.23
C LYS A 133 -13.96 -7.02 -7.20
N VAL A 134 -12.67 -6.73 -7.35
CA VAL A 134 -11.85 -5.97 -6.39
C VAL A 134 -10.89 -5.05 -7.12
N LEU A 135 -10.52 -3.94 -6.47
CA LEU A 135 -9.66 -2.89 -6.99
C LEU A 135 -8.26 -3.41 -7.32
N ARG A 136 -7.67 -4.30 -6.52
CA ARG A 136 -6.32 -4.85 -6.76
C ARG A 136 -6.16 -5.62 -8.08
N TYR A 137 -7.27 -5.97 -8.74
CA TYR A 137 -7.29 -6.54 -10.09
C TYR A 137 -7.82 -5.57 -11.16
N GLY A 138 -7.97 -4.28 -10.83
CA GLY A 138 -8.55 -3.25 -11.70
C GLY A 138 -10.08 -3.25 -11.75
N GLY A 139 -10.74 -3.90 -10.79
CA GLY A 139 -12.19 -3.90 -10.69
C GLY A 139 -12.73 -2.51 -10.37
N LEU A 140 -13.77 -2.09 -11.10
CA LEU A 140 -14.44 -0.80 -10.96
C LEU A 140 -15.95 -0.95 -10.84
N GLY A 141 -16.62 0.10 -10.38
CA GLY A 141 -18.09 0.18 -10.29
C GLY A 141 -18.58 0.32 -8.84
N PRO A 142 -19.91 0.49 -8.67
CA PRO A 142 -20.50 0.84 -7.38
C PRO A 142 -20.13 -0.14 -6.26
N GLU A 143 -20.22 -1.45 -6.52
CA GLU A 143 -19.90 -2.49 -5.52
C GLU A 143 -18.45 -2.47 -5.03
N VAL A 144 -17.50 -2.00 -5.86
CA VAL A 144 -16.10 -1.87 -5.48
C VAL A 144 -15.93 -0.58 -4.68
N HIS A 145 -16.48 0.53 -5.17
CA HIS A 145 -16.39 1.82 -4.49
C HIS A 145 -17.04 1.78 -3.10
N GLU A 146 -18.26 1.27 -2.97
CA GLU A 146 -18.96 1.10 -1.69
C GLU A 146 -18.16 0.25 -0.71
N ARG A 147 -17.50 -0.81 -1.19
CA ARG A 147 -16.63 -1.63 -0.36
C ARG A 147 -15.40 -0.88 0.12
N LEU A 148 -14.76 -0.11 -0.76
CA LEU A 148 -13.60 0.71 -0.39
C LEU A 148 -13.98 1.77 0.65
N VAL A 149 -15.13 2.43 0.47
CA VAL A 149 -15.67 3.38 1.47
C VAL A 149 -15.93 2.67 2.80
N TRP A 150 -16.60 1.52 2.79
CA TRP A 150 -16.81 0.72 4.00
C TRP A 150 -15.49 0.29 4.66
N MET A 151 -14.48 -0.04 3.87
CA MET A 151 -13.16 -0.40 4.39
C MET A 151 -12.49 0.78 5.10
N ASN A 152 -12.60 1.99 4.54
CA ASN A 152 -12.07 3.22 5.13
C ASN A 152 -12.83 3.62 6.41
N GLU A 153 -14.16 3.55 6.39
CA GLU A 153 -15.02 4.10 7.45
C GLU A 153 -15.32 3.11 8.57
N VAL A 154 -15.28 1.81 8.29
CA VAL A 154 -15.70 0.77 9.24
C VAL A 154 -14.60 -0.24 9.51
N LEU A 155 -14.10 -0.94 8.48
CA LEU A 155 -13.12 -2.03 8.69
C LEU A 155 -11.81 -1.51 9.28
N GLY A 156 -11.23 -0.46 8.70
CA GLY A 156 -9.97 0.14 9.15
C GLY A 156 -10.04 0.55 10.62
N PRO A 157 -11.01 1.40 11.02
CA PRO A 157 -11.20 1.80 12.41
C PRO A 157 -11.46 0.61 13.36
N ALA A 158 -12.23 -0.40 12.93
CA ALA A 158 -12.47 -1.59 13.74
C ALA A 158 -11.19 -2.39 13.99
N LEU A 159 -10.38 -2.63 12.95
CA LEU A 159 -9.09 -3.32 13.08
C LEU A 159 -8.10 -2.52 13.92
N GLN A 160 -8.09 -1.19 13.76
CA GLN A 160 -7.31 -0.31 14.61
C GLN A 160 -7.68 -0.46 16.09
N ALA A 161 -8.98 -0.41 16.41
CA ALA A 161 -9.45 -0.56 17.79
C ALA A 161 -9.02 -1.90 18.39
N VAL A 162 -9.10 -2.99 17.60
CA VAL A 162 -8.66 -4.33 18.02
C VAL A 162 -7.16 -4.33 18.33
N ILE A 163 -6.31 -3.86 17.40
CA ILE A 163 -4.86 -3.92 17.63
C ILE A 163 -4.41 -3.00 18.76
N LYS A 164 -5.06 -1.84 18.95
CA LYS A 164 -4.83 -0.97 20.12
C LYS A 164 -5.18 -1.64 21.44
N ALA A 165 -6.28 -2.40 21.48
CA ALA A 165 -6.67 -3.16 22.67
C ALA A 165 -5.73 -4.33 22.96
N MET A 166 -5.18 -4.96 21.91
CA MET A 166 -4.18 -6.04 22.04
C MET A 166 -2.77 -5.53 22.37
N GLY A 167 -2.48 -4.26 22.08
CA GLY A 167 -1.15 -3.66 22.15
C GLY A 167 -0.33 -3.93 20.89
N GLU A 168 -0.08 -5.21 20.59
CA GLU A 168 0.61 -5.65 19.38
C GLU A 168 0.30 -7.12 19.06
N LEU A 169 0.54 -7.54 17.81
CA LEU A 169 0.43 -8.93 17.39
C LEU A 169 1.68 -9.36 16.62
N ARG A 170 2.38 -10.38 17.12
CA ARG A 170 3.51 -11.00 16.40
C ARG A 170 3.01 -11.69 15.14
N ILE A 171 3.61 -11.35 13.99
CA ILE A 171 3.23 -11.90 12.69
C ILE A 171 4.26 -12.86 12.09
N LYS A 172 5.46 -12.91 12.67
CA LYS A 172 6.46 -13.92 12.35
C LYS A 172 6.07 -15.26 13.00
N PRO A 173 5.90 -16.34 12.21
CA PRO A 173 5.60 -17.68 12.72
C PRO A 173 6.60 -18.16 13.79
#